data_AF-M5UEC0-F1
#
_entry.id   AF-M5UEC0-F1
#
_cell.length_a   1.000
_cell.length_b   1.000
_cell.length_c   1.000
_cell.angle_alpha   90.00
_cell.angle_beta   90.00
_cell.angle_gamma   90.00
#
_symmetry.space_group_name_H-M   'P 1'
#
loop_
_entity.id
_entity.type
_entity.pdbx_description
1 polymer ?
#
loop_
_entity_poly.entity_id
_entity_poly.type
_entity_poly.pdbx_seq_one_letter_code
_entity_poly.pdbx_strand_id
1 'polypeptide(L)'
;MLEEILASELLTRVVAAVAEGSDRAGQRDEFSPIAQAIYLSHLEARNRVQAAILDRRGCTVSDAVRLNRLRCMIERWIDVLIGQLAGHDLELVRYGIDIERTTAHAKEFDLASTSPTRETVAWLTRASMTDAIRQKVAKNPS
;
A
#
# COMPACT_ATOMS: atom_id res chain seq x y z
N MET A 1 15.02 2.43 9.46
CA MET A 1 15.52 2.00 8.13
C MET A 1 14.62 0.94 7.49
N LEU A 2 14.63 -0.33 7.92
CA LEU A 2 13.80 -1.37 7.25
C LEU A 2 12.30 -1.12 7.40
N GLU A 3 11.85 -0.70 8.59
CA GLU A 3 10.45 -0.31 8.82
C GLU A 3 10.04 0.91 8.00
N GLU A 4 10.95 1.87 7.78
CA GLU A 4 10.67 3.07 7.00
C GLU A 4 10.49 2.73 5.53
N ILE A 5 11.32 1.82 4.98
CA ILE A 5 11.13 1.31 3.62
C ILE A 5 9.76 0.65 3.49
N LEU A 6 9.37 -0.19 4.46
CA LEU A 6 8.04 -0.79 4.47
C LEU A 6 6.94 0.26 4.59
N ALA A 7 7.08 1.29 5.42
CA ALA A 7 6.07 2.35 5.55
C ALA A 7 5.94 3.19 4.27
N SER A 8 7.07 3.53 3.64
CA SER A 8 7.13 4.26 2.37
C SER A 8 6.56 3.48 1.19
N GLU A 9 6.61 2.14 1.22
CA GLU A 9 6.03 1.24 0.21
C GLU A 9 4.57 1.60 -0.11
N LEU A 10 3.78 1.87 0.93
CA LEU A 10 2.38 2.24 0.81
C LEU A 10 2.22 3.59 0.11
N LEU A 11 2.95 4.60 0.58
CA LEU A 11 2.88 5.95 0.00
C LEU A 11 3.31 5.92 -1.47
N THR A 12 4.41 5.24 -1.78
CA THR A 12 4.97 5.19 -3.13
C THR A 12 4.01 4.51 -4.11
N ARG A 13 3.35 3.41 -3.73
CA ARG A 13 2.34 2.76 -4.59
C ARG A 13 1.10 3.62 -4.80
N VAL A 14 0.59 4.22 -3.73
CA VAL A 14 -0.59 5.09 -3.81
C VAL A 14 -0.30 6.30 -4.69
N VAL A 15 0.86 6.93 -4.54
CA VAL A 15 1.27 8.07 -5.38
C VAL A 15 1.43 7.66 -6.83
N ALA A 16 2.04 6.52 -7.13
CA ALA A 16 2.17 6.02 -8.50
C ALA A 16 0.80 5.71 -9.13
N ALA A 17 -0.10 5.05 -8.40
CA ALA A 17 -1.45 4.77 -8.85
C ALA A 17 -2.27 6.04 -9.09
N VAL A 18 -2.17 7.04 -8.20
CA VAL A 18 -2.85 8.33 -8.36
C VAL A 18 -2.29 9.11 -9.55
N ALA A 19 -0.97 9.15 -9.70
CA ALA A 19 -0.32 9.82 -10.82
C ALA A 19 -0.77 9.22 -12.16
N GLU A 20 -0.73 7.89 -12.29
CA GLU A 20 -1.16 7.24 -13.53
C GLU A 20 -2.67 7.36 -13.75
N GLY A 21 -3.50 7.20 -12.73
CA GLY A 21 -4.94 7.39 -12.85
C GLY A 21 -5.31 8.82 -13.28
N SER A 22 -4.60 9.82 -12.76
CA SER A 22 -4.80 11.23 -13.13
C SER A 22 -4.40 11.51 -14.58
N ASP A 23 -3.25 10.98 -15.00
CA ASP A 23 -2.73 11.12 -16.35
C ASP A 23 -3.63 10.41 -17.37
N ARG A 24 -4.09 9.20 -17.06
CA ARG A 24 -5.05 8.45 -17.91
C ARG A 24 -6.39 9.16 -18.02
N ALA A 25 -6.94 9.66 -16.90
CA ALA A 25 -8.20 10.41 -16.91
C ALA A 25 -8.08 11.72 -17.70
N GLY A 26 -6.91 12.36 -17.69
CA GLY A 26 -6.62 13.58 -18.41
C GLY A 26 -6.06 13.41 -19.82
N GLN A 27 -5.80 12.17 -20.27
CA GLN A 27 -5.05 11.85 -21.50
C GLN A 27 -3.71 12.61 -21.59
N ARG A 28 -2.99 12.69 -20.46
CA ARG A 28 -1.68 13.34 -20.31
C ARG A 28 -0.63 12.32 -19.87
N ASP A 29 0.63 12.74 -19.90
CA ASP A 29 1.76 11.97 -19.38
C ASP A 29 2.71 12.92 -18.62
N GLU A 30 2.17 13.57 -17.58
CA GLU A 30 2.85 14.63 -16.83
C GLU A 30 3.43 14.13 -15.50
N PHE A 31 2.68 13.29 -14.79
CA PHE A 31 3.02 12.83 -13.44
C PHE A 31 3.46 11.37 -13.40
N SER A 32 2.87 10.53 -14.27
CA SER A 32 3.07 9.09 -14.32
C SER A 32 4.54 8.70 -14.50
N PRO A 33 5.34 9.34 -15.39
CA PRO A 33 6.72 8.91 -15.61
C PRO A 33 7.60 9.11 -14.38
N ILE A 34 7.42 10.22 -13.67
CA ILE A 34 8.18 10.55 -12.46
C ILE A 34 7.78 9.61 -11.33
N ALA A 35 6.48 9.44 -11.09
CA ALA A 35 5.98 8.58 -10.02
C ALA A 35 6.34 7.11 -10.27
N GLN A 36 6.31 6.66 -11.53
CA GLN A 36 6.69 5.31 -11.92
C GLN A 36 8.18 5.06 -11.70
N ALA A 37 9.06 6.02 -12.03
CA ALA A 37 10.50 5.88 -11.76
C ALA A 37 10.79 5.75 -10.26
N ILE A 38 10.13 6.54 -9.42
CA ILE A 38 10.23 6.46 -7.95
C ILE A 38 9.71 5.10 -7.46
N TYR A 39 8.58 4.64 -7.99
CA TYR A 39 7.99 3.35 -7.64
C TYR A 39 8.90 2.17 -7.98
N LEU A 40 9.46 2.13 -9.18
CA LEU A 40 10.40 1.09 -9.60
C LEU A 40 11.66 1.08 -8.71
N SER A 41 12.21 2.25 -8.42
CA SER A 41 13.37 2.38 -7.51
C SER A 41 13.04 1.88 -6.10
N HIS A 42 11.83 2.15 -5.62
CA HIS A 42 11.38 1.71 -4.31
C HIS A 42 11.14 0.18 -4.25
N LEU A 43 10.61 -0.42 -5.32
CA LEU A 43 10.47 -1.87 -5.44
C LEU A 43 11.80 -2.60 -5.28
N GLU A 44 12.87 -2.07 -5.86
CA GLU A 44 14.22 -2.63 -5.67
C GLU A 44 14.67 -2.59 -4.22
N ALA A 45 14.48 -1.45 -3.54
CA ALA A 45 14.82 -1.30 -2.14
C ALA A 45 14.03 -2.28 -1.27
N ARG A 46 12.72 -2.39 -1.50
CA ARG A 46 11.85 -3.34 -0.80
C ARG A 46 12.24 -4.79 -1.04
N ASN A 47 12.62 -5.17 -2.27
CA ASN A 47 13.10 -6.53 -2.55
C ASN A 47 14.39 -6.86 -1.79
N ARG A 48 15.30 -5.89 -1.64
CA ARG A 48 16.50 -6.04 -0.79
C ARG A 48 16.14 -6.21 0.68
N VAL A 49 15.15 -5.46 1.19
CA VAL A 49 14.63 -5.64 2.56
C VAL A 49 14.06 -7.05 2.75
N GLN A 50 13.27 -7.54 1.79
CA GLN A 50 12.69 -8.89 1.89
C GLN A 50 13.77 -9.98 1.90
N ALA A 51 14.80 -9.85 1.06
CA ALA A 51 15.95 -10.75 1.08
C ALA A 51 16.68 -10.70 2.44
N ALA A 52 16.90 -9.52 3.01
CA ALA A 52 17.54 -9.35 4.31
C ALA A 52 16.74 -9.99 5.46
N ILE A 53 15.40 -9.92 5.44
CA ILE A 53 14.53 -10.57 6.42
C ILE A 53 14.68 -12.10 6.37
N LEU A 54 14.84 -12.67 5.18
CA LEU A 54 14.99 -14.12 4.96
C LEU A 54 16.38 -14.63 5.35
N ASP A 55 17.43 -13.88 5.03
CA ASP A 55 18.81 -14.32 5.20
C ASP A 55 19.28 -14.27 6.67
N ARG A 56 18.45 -13.71 7.59
CA ARG A 56 18.70 -13.58 9.04
C ARG A 56 20.03 -12.93 9.45
N ARG A 57 20.83 -12.44 8.50
CA ARG A 57 22.15 -11.84 8.76
C ARG A 57 21.99 -10.61 9.65
N GLY A 58 22.36 -10.77 10.92
CA GLY A 58 22.39 -9.68 11.90
C GLY A 58 21.05 -9.34 12.58
N CYS A 59 20.01 -10.17 12.46
CA CYS A 59 18.71 -9.90 13.08
C CYS A 59 18.25 -11.07 13.97
N THR A 60 17.69 -10.76 15.14
CA THR A 60 17.13 -11.82 16.01
C THR A 60 15.88 -12.43 15.36
N VAL A 61 15.53 -13.66 15.75
CA VAL A 61 14.27 -14.29 15.31
C VAL A 61 13.07 -13.42 15.68
N SER A 62 13.12 -12.76 16.85
CA SER A 62 12.07 -11.85 17.31
C SER A 62 11.89 -10.65 16.37
N ASP A 63 12.99 -10.03 15.95
CA ASP A 63 12.97 -8.89 15.04
C ASP A 63 12.47 -9.26 13.64
N ALA A 64 12.91 -10.41 13.12
CA ALA A 64 12.43 -10.93 11.84
C ALA A 64 10.91 -11.17 11.86
N VAL A 65 10.38 -11.73 12.95
CA VAL A 65 8.92 -11.93 13.14
C VAL A 65 8.20 -10.59 13.26
N ARG A 66 8.76 -9.61 13.99
CA ARG A 66 8.19 -8.26 14.13
C ARG A 66 8.09 -7.55 12.78
N LEU A 67 9.17 -7.55 12.00
CA LEU A 67 9.23 -6.99 10.65
C LEU A 67 8.27 -7.68 9.70
N ASN A 68 8.18 -9.01 9.73
CA ASN A 68 7.23 -9.76 8.92
C ASN A 68 5.77 -9.39 9.23
N ARG A 69 5.43 -9.20 10.51
CA ARG A 69 4.09 -8.73 10.91
C ARG A 69 3.80 -7.32 10.41
N LEU A 70 4.78 -6.42 10.47
CA LEU A 70 4.65 -5.07 9.92
C LEU A 70 4.44 -5.12 8.40
N ARG A 71 5.26 -5.91 7.69
CA ARG A 71 5.14 -6.14 6.24
C ARG A 71 3.73 -6.60 5.87
N CYS A 72 3.25 -7.70 6.45
CA CYS A 72 1.92 -8.23 6.13
C CYS A 72 0.78 -7.25 6.45
N MET A 73 0.93 -6.42 7.49
CA MET A 73 -0.06 -5.39 7.80
C MET A 73 -0.09 -4.31 6.72
N ILE A 74 1.08 -3.82 6.30
CA ILE A 74 1.20 -2.80 5.26
C ILE A 74 0.72 -3.34 3.92
N GLU A 75 1.10 -4.57 3.56
CA GLU A 75 0.68 -5.21 2.31
C GLU A 75 -0.85 -5.27 2.21
N ARG A 76 -1.55 -5.65 3.29
CA ARG A 76 -3.02 -5.64 3.32
C ARG A 76 -3.60 -4.24 3.14
N TRP A 77 -3.03 -3.23 3.79
CA TRP A 77 -3.51 -1.85 3.64
C TRP A 77 -3.26 -1.29 2.24
N ILE A 78 -2.18 -1.70 1.58
CA ILE A 78 -1.93 -1.37 0.18
C ILE A 78 -3.05 -1.90 -0.70
N ASP A 79 -3.42 -3.18 -0.58
CA ASP A 79 -4.46 -3.76 -1.44
C ASP A 79 -5.83 -3.08 -1.21
N VAL A 80 -6.14 -2.70 0.03
CA VAL A 80 -7.37 -1.93 0.34
C VAL A 80 -7.35 -0.56 -0.34
N LEU A 81 -6.27 0.21 -0.18
CA LEU A 81 -6.18 1.58 -0.72
C LEU A 81 -6.11 1.59 -2.25
N ILE A 82 -5.31 0.69 -2.84
CA ILE A 82 -5.25 0.54 -4.29
C ILE A 82 -6.58 0.04 -4.83
N GLY A 83 -7.26 -0.88 -4.12
CA GLY A 83 -8.61 -1.32 -4.49
C GLY A 83 -9.59 -0.15 -4.58
N GLN A 84 -9.58 0.77 -3.62
CA GLN A 84 -10.42 1.98 -3.67
C GLN A 84 -10.13 2.86 -4.90
N LEU A 85 -8.86 3.04 -5.27
CA LEU A 85 -8.49 3.76 -6.50
C LEU A 85 -8.92 2.99 -7.75
N ALA A 86 -8.70 1.68 -7.76
CA ALA A 86 -8.99 0.80 -8.87
C ALA A 86 -10.50 0.60 -9.11
N GLY A 87 -11.34 0.91 -8.11
CA GLY A 87 -12.79 1.01 -8.30
C GLY A 87 -13.18 2.11 -9.31
N HIS A 88 -12.29 3.06 -9.61
CA HIS A 88 -12.49 4.06 -10.66
C HIS A 88 -11.79 3.69 -11.98
N ASP A 89 -10.65 2.99 -11.91
CA ASP A 89 -9.89 2.50 -13.07
C ASP A 89 -9.23 1.15 -12.74
N LEU A 90 -9.79 0.06 -13.27
CA LEU A 90 -9.32 -1.29 -12.96
C LEU A 90 -7.87 -1.55 -13.38
N GLU A 91 -7.28 -0.76 -14.27
CA GLU A 91 -5.86 -0.90 -14.62
C GLU A 91 -4.96 -0.64 -13.41
N LEU A 92 -5.41 0.14 -12.42
CA LEU A 92 -4.63 0.51 -11.25
C LEU A 92 -4.40 -0.67 -10.28
N VAL A 93 -5.08 -1.81 -10.43
CA VAL A 93 -4.90 -3.00 -9.56
C VAL A 93 -3.46 -3.52 -9.55
N ARG A 94 -2.67 -3.25 -10.61
CA ARG A 94 -1.26 -3.66 -10.69
C ARG A 94 -0.36 -3.02 -9.63
N TYR A 95 -0.80 -1.91 -9.02
CA TYR A 95 -0.08 -1.28 -7.92
C TYR A 95 -0.33 -1.96 -6.57
N GLY A 96 -1.27 -2.90 -6.50
CA GLY A 96 -1.50 -3.76 -5.34
C GLY A 96 -0.32 -4.69 -5.05
N ILE A 97 -0.36 -5.35 -3.90
CA ILE A 97 0.54 -6.46 -3.57
C ILE A 97 -0.02 -7.78 -4.11
N ASP A 98 -1.33 -7.95 -3.94
CA ASP A 98 -2.08 -9.14 -4.36
C ASP A 98 -3.20 -8.70 -5.30
N ILE A 99 -3.08 -9.06 -6.57
CA ILE A 99 -3.99 -8.61 -7.63
C ILE A 99 -5.42 -9.10 -7.35
N GLU A 100 -5.60 -10.33 -6.86
CA GLU A 100 -6.92 -10.90 -6.59
C GLU A 100 -7.59 -10.15 -5.43
N ARG A 101 -6.86 -9.95 -4.32
CA ARG A 101 -7.37 -9.20 -3.15
C ARG A 101 -7.65 -7.74 -3.50
N THR A 102 -6.76 -7.09 -4.25
CA THR A 102 -6.93 -5.70 -4.69
C THR A 102 -8.16 -5.55 -5.59
N THR A 103 -8.36 -6.49 -6.51
CA THR A 103 -9.53 -6.52 -7.40
C THR A 103 -10.83 -6.75 -6.62
N ALA A 104 -10.79 -7.60 -5.59
CA ALA A 104 -11.95 -7.80 -4.71
C ALA A 104 -12.35 -6.48 -4.02
N HIS A 105 -11.38 -5.73 -3.47
CA HIS A 105 -11.63 -4.42 -2.88
C HIS A 105 -12.12 -3.38 -3.90
N ALA A 106 -11.64 -3.42 -5.14
CA ALA A 106 -12.14 -2.56 -6.21
C ALA A 106 -13.63 -2.81 -6.53
N LYS A 107 -14.02 -4.08 -6.61
CA LYS A 107 -15.43 -4.46 -6.81
C LYS A 107 -16.31 -4.04 -5.63
N GLU A 108 -15.84 -4.22 -4.39
CA GLU A 108 -16.55 -3.77 -3.19
C GLU A 108 -16.75 -2.25 -3.19
N PHE A 109 -15.74 -1.49 -3.61
CA PHE A 109 -15.81 -0.04 -3.71
C PHE A 109 -16.84 0.42 -4.76
N ASP A 110 -16.85 -0.20 -5.94
CA ASP A 110 -17.81 0.11 -7.00
C ASP A 110 -19.26 -0.16 -6.54
N LEU A 111 -19.49 -1.30 -5.88
CA LEU A 111 -20.80 -1.66 -5.30
C LEU A 111 -21.26 -0.69 -4.19
N ALA A 112 -20.34 -0.14 -3.42
CA ALA A 112 -20.64 0.80 -2.33
C ALA A 112 -20.82 2.25 -2.80
N SER A 113 -20.49 2.58 -4.04
CA SER A 113 -20.40 3.96 -4.56
C SER A 113 -21.71 4.77 -4.46
N THR A 114 -22.86 4.09 -4.39
CA THR A 114 -24.22 4.69 -4.39
C THR A 114 -24.93 4.67 -3.02
N SER A 115 -24.31 4.13 -1.97
CA SER A 115 -24.96 3.96 -0.65
C SER A 115 -24.49 4.95 0.41
N PRO A 116 -25.36 5.44 1.33
CA PRO A 116 -24.96 6.13 2.56
C PRO A 116 -23.92 5.35 3.39
N THR A 117 -23.83 4.03 3.18
CA THR A 117 -22.82 3.16 3.78
C THR A 117 -21.38 3.54 3.37
N ARG A 118 -21.18 4.25 2.26
CA ARG A 118 -19.85 4.62 1.73
C ARG A 118 -19.06 5.51 2.68
N GLU A 119 -19.68 6.54 3.24
CA GLU A 119 -19.00 7.47 4.16
C GLU A 119 -18.58 6.75 5.44
N THR A 120 -19.48 5.89 5.96
CA THR A 120 -19.19 5.06 7.14
C THR A 120 -18.05 4.09 6.87
N VAL A 121 -18.05 3.40 5.73
CA VAL A 121 -16.97 2.49 5.34
C VAL A 121 -15.66 3.25 5.20
N ALA A 122 -15.64 4.37 4.49
CA ALA A 122 -14.43 5.19 4.32
C ALA A 122 -13.89 5.71 5.66
N TRP A 123 -14.77 6.13 6.58
CA TRP A 123 -14.39 6.54 7.93
C TRP A 123 -13.80 5.37 8.73
N LEU A 124 -14.45 4.20 8.72
CA LEU A 124 -13.96 3.00 9.40
C LEU A 124 -12.60 2.56 8.84
N THR A 125 -12.44 2.50 7.52
CA THR A 125 -11.16 2.18 6.86
C THR A 125 -10.05 3.12 7.34
N ARG A 126 -10.31 4.43 7.33
CA ARG A 126 -9.33 5.45 7.78
C ARG A 126 -8.99 5.29 9.27
N ALA A 127 -10.00 5.10 10.13
CA ALA A 127 -9.82 4.95 11.56
C ALA A 127 -9.01 3.68 11.88
N SER A 128 -9.38 2.54 11.29
CA SER A 128 -8.69 1.27 11.45
C SER A 128 -7.26 1.31 10.94
N MET A 129 -7.00 1.95 9.79
CA MET A 129 -5.65 2.10 9.26
C MET A 129 -4.79 2.97 10.17
N THR A 130 -5.32 4.11 10.60
CA THR A 130 -4.61 5.04 11.49
C THR A 130 -4.27 4.38 12.82
N ASP A 131 -5.21 3.62 13.40
CA ASP A 131 -4.98 2.88 14.64
C ASP A 131 -3.95 1.76 14.47
N ALA A 132 -4.05 0.96 13.39
CA ALA A 132 -3.09 -0.09 13.10
C ALA A 132 -1.65 0.43 12.94
N ILE A 133 -1.49 1.55 12.23
CA ILE A 133 -0.19 2.22 12.06
C ILE A 133 0.30 2.76 13.42
N ARG A 134 -0.55 3.47 14.16
CA ARG A 134 -0.19 4.03 15.49
C ARG A 134 0.22 2.93 16.47
N GLN A 135 -0.52 1.82 16.55
CA GLN A 135 -0.22 0.72 17.46
C GLN A 135 1.14 0.08 17.15
N LYS A 136 1.56 0.08 15.88
CA LYS A 136 2.85 -0.47 15.46
C LYS A 136 4.01 0.51 15.58
N VAL A 137 3.76 1.81 15.41
CA VAL A 137 4.76 2.86 15.64
C VAL A 137 4.98 3.11 17.14
N ALA A 138 3.92 3.16 17.95
CA ALA A 138 3.99 3.44 19.39
C ALA A 138 4.61 2.30 20.22
N LYS A 139 4.73 1.08 19.67
CA LYS A 139 5.46 -0.02 20.31
C LYS A 139 7.00 0.08 20.15
N ASN A 140 7.49 1.18 19.58
CA ASN A 140 8.90 1.55 19.59
C ASN A 140 9.12 2.72 20.57
N PRO A 141 9.29 2.50 21.89
CA PRO A 141 10.03 3.47 22.67
C PRO A 141 11.49 3.37 22.20
N SER A 142 12.04 4.52 21.80
CA SER A 142 13.46 4.78 21.56
C SER A 142 14.35 4.21 22.67
#